data_AF-A0A961K7A0-F1
#
_entry.id   AF-A0A961K7A0-F1
#
_cell.length_a   1.000
_cell.length_b   1.000
_cell.length_c   1.000
_cell.angle_alpha   90.00
_cell.angle_beta   90.00
_cell.angle_gamma   90.00
#
_symmetry.space_group_name_H-M   'P 1'
#
loop_
_entity.id
_entity.type
_entity.pdbx_description
1 polymer ?
#
loop_
_entity_poly.entity_id
_entity_poly.type
_entity_poly.pdbx_seq_one_letter_code
_entity_poly.pdbx_strand_id
1 'polypeptide(L)'
;MLFSFGVPGILVWVQERRRAELAAAKVALQQRVLQEELAKEKRARLSTADSPPATDRSARVAAGPWDNLGLSLAEISAAPAKAASERNRVDERGKAQGSGAETAKPANRAKGWVPAGESVVVGGRKIGGMVYVGVPLRSGSLGFNGKSRPFIDPSLHVAKIGSDIDGAHMPYWPGYSDIPPMSRATYLDWLAGGRADPSYDVGYMFLYFYGLERRFLFDNTSEVERRQILAEAIRLRDLYRDNGSARRYLGDFIEVAKVSLDDVSIHEPVLEKVGWDVPLSMKVALGSTIAKGEALTANQLLGWFLNHPESRLRTAAERCGAEFRALFRIRFDAKFENGLSVTRPRKLLEESYHAASGEFDVALTPEINGARVPDISGVRKPIEIAQEIADELMDDLDKFSRYLGRTPEGRGSVEAHALLPRDLWTLFPSHEIDALRDWARERCETGGLVPVVDLIERLENETPQKLGARRLTNAADALARVGFGFAPDSRFSLRAPKVSEPVVLFELGEGVDRLEDVSDACRSAQIELALGAYVAHADGDVADVEREALHSQLQSRPNLSAMEARRLRAELDWMLAVPPDMALLRRNLKNVGAEQQVAIRAAISAAVHADGIVQAAEVAGVEKLYKLLDFDPAL
;
A
#
# COMPACT_ATOMS: atom_id res chain seq x y z
N MET A 1 -42.81 -43.39 -1.64
CA MET A 1 -43.36 -42.82 -0.39
C MET A 1 -42.25 -42.01 0.27
N LEU A 2 -42.58 -40.76 0.61
CA LEU A 2 -41.69 -39.70 1.10
C LEU A 2 -41.33 -39.90 2.58
N PHE A 3 -40.06 -39.70 2.96
CA PHE A 3 -39.70 -39.21 4.29
C PHE A 3 -38.54 -38.20 4.16
N SER A 4 -38.86 -36.94 4.42
CA SER A 4 -37.95 -35.81 4.50
C SER A 4 -37.55 -35.62 5.95
N PHE A 5 -36.25 -35.68 6.26
CA PHE A 5 -35.72 -35.34 7.59
C PHE A 5 -35.55 -33.82 7.68
N GLY A 6 -36.48 -33.15 8.36
CA GLY A 6 -36.38 -31.74 8.72
C GLY A 6 -35.37 -31.54 9.84
N VAL A 7 -34.45 -30.60 9.65
CA VAL A 7 -33.56 -30.08 10.70
C VAL A 7 -34.42 -29.43 11.81
N PRO A 8 -34.13 -29.63 13.11
CA PRO A 8 -35.01 -29.14 14.17
C PRO A 8 -34.96 -27.61 14.24
N GLY A 9 -36.10 -26.94 14.03
CA GLY A 9 -36.22 -25.46 14.07
C GLY A 9 -35.74 -24.79 15.37
N ILE A 10 -35.50 -25.57 16.42
CA ILE A 10 -34.94 -25.11 17.70
C ILE A 10 -33.47 -24.66 17.54
N LEU A 11 -32.66 -25.32 16.71
CA LEU A 11 -31.25 -24.95 16.52
C LEU A 11 -31.08 -23.66 15.70
N VAL A 12 -31.95 -23.45 14.70
CA VAL A 12 -31.99 -22.21 13.91
C VAL A 12 -32.45 -21.03 14.76
N TRP A 13 -33.48 -21.23 15.58
CA TRP A 13 -33.98 -20.19 16.50
C TRP A 13 -32.95 -19.78 17.57
N VAL A 14 -32.18 -20.73 18.11
CA VAL A 14 -31.10 -20.45 19.07
C VAL A 14 -29.96 -19.67 18.39
N GLN A 15 -29.60 -20.01 17.15
CA GLN A 15 -28.58 -19.28 16.40
C GLN A 15 -29.02 -17.85 16.05
N GLU A 16 -30.28 -17.66 15.63
CA GLU A 16 -30.81 -16.33 15.32
C GLU A 16 -30.90 -15.45 16.57
N ARG A 17 -31.34 -15.99 17.70
CA ARG A 17 -31.37 -15.26 18.98
C ARG A 17 -29.97 -14.84 19.43
N ARG A 18 -28.97 -15.72 19.28
CA ARG A 18 -27.57 -15.41 19.62
C ARG A 18 -26.97 -14.35 18.70
N ARG A 19 -27.33 -14.36 17.41
CA ARG A 19 -26.94 -13.30 16.45
C ARG A 19 -27.59 -11.97 16.80
N ALA A 20 -28.86 -11.96 17.20
CA ALA A 20 -29.56 -10.76 17.63
C ALA A 20 -28.96 -10.17 18.92
N GLU A 21 -28.59 -11.01 19.89
CA GLU A 21 -27.92 -10.59 21.14
C GLU A 21 -26.53 -10.01 20.86
N LEU A 22 -25.75 -10.62 19.96
CA LEU A 22 -24.44 -10.09 19.54
C LEU A 22 -24.57 -8.77 18.76
N ALA A 23 -25.59 -8.63 17.91
CA ALA A 23 -25.87 -7.38 17.21
C ALA A 23 -26.27 -6.27 18.20
N ALA A 24 -27.11 -6.57 19.18
CA ALA A 24 -27.51 -5.63 20.23
C ALA A 24 -26.32 -5.23 21.12
N ALA A 25 -25.44 -6.16 21.47
CA ALA A 25 -24.22 -5.88 22.23
C ALA A 25 -23.25 -4.98 21.45
N LYS A 26 -23.13 -5.18 20.13
CA LYS A 26 -22.30 -4.35 19.24
C LYS A 26 -22.84 -2.92 19.13
N VAL A 27 -24.15 -2.75 19.01
CA VAL A 27 -24.81 -1.44 19.01
C VAL A 27 -24.64 -0.73 20.36
N ALA A 28 -24.80 -1.46 21.47
CA ALA A 28 -24.59 -0.90 22.81
C ALA A 28 -23.14 -0.46 23.04
N LEU A 29 -22.15 -1.20 22.52
CA LEU A 29 -20.74 -0.83 22.57
C LEU A 29 -20.46 0.42 21.72
N GLN A 30 -21.00 0.51 20.50
CA GLN A 30 -20.89 1.70 19.66
C GLN A 30 -21.54 2.92 20.31
N GLN A 31 -22.70 2.76 20.96
CA GLN A 31 -23.34 3.85 21.70
C GLN A 31 -22.50 4.30 22.91
N ARG A 32 -21.87 3.37 23.65
CA ARG A 32 -20.97 3.74 24.76
C ARG A 32 -19.73 4.50 24.28
N VAL A 33 -19.10 4.05 23.20
CA VAL A 33 -17.96 4.75 22.57
C VAL A 33 -18.38 6.14 22.11
N LEU A 34 -19.56 6.26 21.47
CA LEU A 34 -20.08 7.56 21.03
C LEU A 34 -20.36 8.50 22.21
N GLN A 35 -20.88 7.98 23.33
CA GLN A 35 -21.13 8.76 24.55
C GLN A 35 -19.84 9.18 25.25
N GLU A 36 -18.80 8.34 25.23
CA GLU A 36 -17.46 8.71 25.74
C GLU A 36 -16.79 9.78 24.88
N GLU A 37 -16.89 9.69 23.55
CA GLU A 37 -16.39 10.72 22.63
C GLU A 37 -17.18 12.03 22.80
N LEU A 38 -18.50 11.99 22.93
CA LEU A 38 -19.31 13.18 23.23
C LEU A 38 -18.96 13.79 24.60
N ALA A 39 -18.62 12.96 25.59
CA ALA A 39 -18.20 13.42 26.90
C ALA A 39 -16.80 14.04 26.86
N LYS A 40 -15.87 13.50 26.06
CA LYS A 40 -14.56 14.11 25.78
C LYS A 40 -14.71 15.44 25.06
N GLU A 41 -15.60 15.52 24.07
CA GLU A 41 -15.86 16.76 23.32
C GLU A 41 -16.54 17.82 24.20
N LYS A 42 -17.48 17.43 25.07
CA LYS A 42 -18.05 18.35 26.08
C LYS A 42 -17.00 18.83 27.08
N ARG A 43 -16.08 17.97 27.54
CA ARG A 43 -14.96 18.37 28.42
C ARG A 43 -14.00 19.32 27.72
N ALA A 44 -13.70 19.09 26.44
CA ALA A 44 -12.90 20.01 25.62
C ALA A 44 -13.59 21.36 25.45
N ARG A 45 -14.91 21.39 25.17
CA ARG A 45 -15.70 22.62 25.04
C ARG A 45 -15.83 23.40 26.35
N LEU A 46 -15.96 22.71 27.49
CA LEU A 46 -15.95 23.33 28.82
C LEU A 46 -14.57 23.89 29.18
N SER A 47 -13.49 23.28 28.70
CA SER A 47 -12.12 23.81 28.85
C SER A 47 -11.82 25.02 27.97
N THR A 48 -12.53 25.19 26.85
CA THR A 48 -12.39 26.36 25.95
C THR A 48 -13.30 27.53 26.32
N ALA A 49 -14.23 27.36 27.27
CA ALA A 49 -15.22 28.38 27.64
C ALA A 49 -14.65 29.54 28.50
N ASP A 50 -13.41 29.43 29.00
CA ASP A 50 -12.72 30.49 29.77
C ASP A 50 -11.79 31.38 28.92
N SER A 51 -11.93 31.36 27.59
CA SER A 51 -11.24 32.31 26.69
C SER A 51 -12.25 33.13 25.89
N PRO A 52 -12.14 34.47 25.82
CA PRO A 52 -13.09 35.28 25.09
C PRO A 52 -12.96 35.04 23.57
N PRO A 53 -14.06 35.19 22.79
CA PRO A 53 -14.06 34.84 21.38
C PRO A 53 -13.19 35.81 20.57
N ALA A 54 -12.43 35.26 19.63
CA ALA A 54 -11.68 36.02 18.64
C ALA A 54 -12.66 36.88 17.81
N THR A 55 -12.54 38.20 17.95
CA THR A 55 -13.19 39.15 17.05
C THR A 55 -12.28 39.36 15.85
N ASP A 56 -12.89 39.26 14.67
CA ASP A 56 -12.38 39.72 13.39
C ASP A 56 -11.71 41.10 13.54
N ARG A 57 -10.39 41.13 13.32
CA ARG A 57 -9.61 42.34 13.11
C ARG A 57 -8.79 42.19 11.84
N SER A 58 -9.50 42.05 10.73
CA SER A 58 -9.09 42.79 9.55
C SER A 58 -9.15 44.30 9.87
N ALA A 59 -8.08 45.03 9.52
CA ALA A 59 -7.87 46.47 9.69
C ALA A 59 -7.49 46.99 11.11
N ARG A 60 -6.17 47.08 11.36
CA ARG A 60 -5.44 48.35 11.58
C ARG A 60 -3.95 48.07 11.77
N VAL A 61 -3.18 48.45 10.76
CA VAL A 61 -1.73 48.59 10.81
C VAL A 61 -1.38 49.70 11.81
N ALA A 62 -0.61 49.36 12.83
CA ALA A 62 0.18 50.31 13.60
C ALA A 62 1.60 49.74 13.69
N ALA A 63 2.50 50.33 12.92
CA ALA A 63 3.91 49.97 12.83
C ALA A 63 4.57 49.99 14.22
N GLY A 64 5.24 48.90 14.57
CA GLY A 64 6.16 48.80 15.70
C GLY A 64 7.62 48.66 15.20
N PRO A 65 8.65 48.92 16.03
CA PRO A 65 10.00 49.24 15.55
C PRO A 65 10.84 48.09 14.96
N TRP A 66 10.23 46.96 14.56
CA TRP A 66 10.97 45.76 14.13
C TRP A 66 10.50 45.16 12.80
N ASP A 67 9.71 45.89 12.00
CA ASP A 67 9.27 45.47 10.66
C ASP A 67 10.36 45.58 9.55
N ASN A 68 11.62 45.82 9.89
CA ASN A 68 12.71 45.95 8.92
C ASN A 68 13.83 44.93 9.16
N LEU A 69 13.53 43.65 8.95
CA LEU A 69 14.53 42.66 8.52
C LEU A 69 13.90 41.74 7.47
N GLY A 70 13.56 42.33 6.32
CA GLY A 70 13.46 41.55 5.09
C GLY A 70 14.86 41.10 4.70
N LEU A 71 15.24 39.88 5.10
CA LEU A 71 16.48 39.25 4.67
C LEU A 71 16.16 38.17 3.65
N SER A 72 16.44 38.49 2.38
CA SER A 72 16.56 37.50 1.31
C SER A 72 17.79 36.62 1.57
N LEU A 73 17.65 35.30 1.42
CA LEU A 73 18.71 34.33 1.67
C LEU A 73 19.81 34.34 0.59
N ALA A 74 19.73 35.19 -0.45
CA ALA A 74 20.60 35.17 -1.61
C ALA A 74 21.75 36.21 -1.60
N GLU A 75 21.85 37.13 -0.64
CA GLU A 75 22.79 38.27 -0.72
C GLU A 75 24.12 38.12 0.04
N ILE A 76 24.47 36.95 0.59
CA ILE A 76 25.76 36.73 1.30
C ILE A 76 26.78 35.96 0.44
N SER A 77 26.85 36.25 -0.87
CA SER A 77 27.89 35.69 -1.73
C SER A 77 28.39 36.67 -2.78
N ALA A 78 29.17 37.69 -2.35
CA ALA A 78 30.13 38.38 -3.24
C ALA A 78 31.19 39.23 -2.49
N ALA A 79 32.40 38.67 -2.35
CA ALA A 79 33.74 39.33 -2.44
C ALA A 79 34.25 40.29 -1.32
N PRO A 80 35.58 40.58 -1.25
CA PRO A 80 36.71 39.65 -1.19
C PRO A 80 37.70 39.96 -0.04
N ALA A 81 38.61 39.00 0.20
CA ALA A 81 39.73 39.08 1.13
C ALA A 81 40.72 40.23 0.82
N LYS A 82 41.21 40.91 1.87
CA LYS A 82 42.58 41.47 1.98
C LYS A 82 42.86 42.05 3.38
N ALA A 83 44.14 41.99 3.77
CA ALA A 83 44.80 42.60 4.94
C ALA A 83 44.88 41.76 6.23
N ALA A 84 45.73 40.73 6.18
CA ALA A 84 46.47 40.27 7.35
C ALA A 84 47.94 40.04 6.95
N SER A 85 48.80 41.02 7.19
CA SER A 85 50.23 40.82 7.39
C SER A 85 50.84 42.04 8.10
N GLU A 86 51.83 41.75 8.94
CA GLU A 86 52.79 42.69 9.53
C GLU A 86 52.37 43.41 10.82
N ARG A 87 52.73 42.78 11.95
CA ARG A 87 53.91 43.22 12.71
C ARG A 87 54.28 42.20 13.78
N ASN A 88 55.54 41.77 13.73
CA ASN A 88 56.19 40.94 14.73
C ASN A 88 57.52 41.62 15.11
N ARG A 89 57.97 41.38 16.35
CA ARG A 89 59.24 41.82 16.99
C ARG A 89 59.21 43.23 17.62
N VAL A 90 59.75 43.52 18.81
CA VAL A 90 60.79 42.91 19.68
C VAL A 90 60.45 43.31 21.14
N ASP A 91 60.60 42.43 22.12
CA ASP A 91 61.46 42.69 23.31
C ASP A 91 61.53 41.47 24.25
N GLU A 92 62.76 40.97 24.41
CA GLU A 92 63.20 40.04 25.45
C GLU A 92 63.71 40.84 26.66
N ARG A 93 63.35 40.42 27.88
CA ARG A 93 64.27 40.06 28.99
C ARG A 93 63.53 39.92 30.32
N GLY A 94 63.79 38.80 31.02
CA GLY A 94 63.58 38.71 32.48
C GLY A 94 63.23 37.32 33.00
N LYS A 95 64.24 36.57 33.44
CA LYS A 95 64.18 35.25 34.11
C LYS A 95 63.37 35.26 35.42
N ALA A 96 62.71 34.15 35.76
CA ALA A 96 63.09 33.23 36.86
C ALA A 96 61.96 32.23 37.24
N GLN A 97 62.39 31.08 37.76
CA GLN A 97 61.65 29.85 38.07
C GLN A 97 60.52 29.97 39.10
N GLY A 98 59.53 29.08 39.00
CA GLY A 98 58.58 28.78 40.06
C GLY A 98 57.62 27.66 39.67
N SER A 99 58.00 26.40 39.96
CA SER A 99 57.12 25.24 39.91
C SER A 99 56.04 25.35 41.00
N GLY A 100 54.80 25.60 40.61
CA GLY A 100 53.64 25.62 41.50
C GLY A 100 52.49 24.86 40.86
N ALA A 101 52.06 23.78 41.52
CA ALA A 101 50.89 23.01 41.15
C ALA A 101 49.66 23.92 41.08
N GLU A 102 49.16 24.14 39.87
CA GLU A 102 47.94 24.92 39.63
C GLU A 102 46.74 24.01 39.88
N THR A 103 46.18 24.13 41.08
CA THR A 103 44.88 23.58 41.45
C THR A 103 43.83 24.01 40.42
N ALA A 104 43.19 23.02 39.78
CA ALA A 104 42.11 23.22 38.83
C ALA A 104 41.04 24.18 39.38
N LYS A 105 40.82 25.29 38.68
CA LYS A 105 39.70 26.22 38.92
C LYS A 105 38.37 25.46 38.71
N PRO A 106 37.34 25.70 39.54
CA PRO A 106 36.03 25.12 39.33
C PRO A 106 35.41 25.65 38.01
N ALA A 107 34.70 24.74 37.35
CA ALA A 107 34.19 24.83 35.99
C ALA A 107 33.34 26.08 35.69
N ASN A 108 33.50 26.53 34.44
CA ASN A 108 32.81 27.61 33.75
C ASN A 108 31.31 27.74 34.11
N ARG A 109 30.88 28.91 34.58
CA ARG A 109 29.45 29.30 34.55
C ARG A 109 29.09 29.66 33.11
N ALA A 110 28.80 28.65 32.29
CA ALA A 110 28.30 28.89 30.93
C ALA A 110 27.05 29.77 30.98
N LYS A 111 27.04 30.85 30.19
CA LYS A 111 25.89 31.73 29.99
C LYS A 111 25.55 31.71 28.51
N GLY A 112 24.35 31.25 28.18
CA GLY A 112 23.87 31.12 26.81
C GLY A 112 23.87 29.67 26.32
N TRP A 113 23.96 29.51 25.01
CA TRP A 113 23.95 28.21 24.34
C TRP A 113 25.23 27.41 24.62
N VAL A 114 25.08 26.16 25.03
CA VAL A 114 26.16 25.18 25.16
C VAL A 114 26.11 24.28 23.91
N PRO A 115 27.14 24.28 23.05
CA PRO A 115 27.09 23.59 21.75
C PRO A 115 27.22 22.08 21.89
N ALA A 116 26.98 21.38 20.78
CA ALA A 116 27.17 19.93 20.68
C ALA A 116 28.62 19.52 21.05
N GLY A 117 28.78 18.41 21.75
CA GLY A 117 30.09 17.91 22.19
C GLY A 117 30.64 18.57 23.46
N GLU A 118 30.07 19.69 23.90
CA GLU A 118 30.39 20.32 25.19
C GLU A 118 29.48 19.80 26.31
N SER A 119 29.80 20.16 27.56
CA SER A 119 29.01 19.82 28.74
C SER A 119 29.08 20.92 29.79
N VAL A 120 28.05 20.99 30.64
CA VAL A 120 27.92 21.99 31.71
C VAL A 120 27.40 21.32 32.98
N VAL A 121 27.70 21.90 34.14
CA VAL A 121 27.21 21.42 35.43
C VAL A 121 26.07 22.31 35.93
N VAL A 122 24.90 21.74 36.15
CA VAL A 122 23.71 22.44 36.69
C VAL A 122 23.09 21.58 37.78
N GLY A 123 22.79 22.16 38.95
CA GLY A 123 22.15 21.43 40.06
C GLY A 123 22.92 20.17 40.49
N GLY A 124 24.26 20.19 40.39
CA GLY A 124 25.14 19.06 40.72
C GLY A 124 25.25 17.97 39.66
N ARG A 125 24.59 18.12 38.51
CA ARG A 125 24.56 17.14 37.41
C ARG A 125 25.38 17.64 36.22
N LYS A 126 26.20 16.77 35.63
CA LYS A 126 26.90 17.06 34.36
C LYS A 126 25.98 16.70 33.20
N ILE A 127 25.52 17.70 32.47
CA ILE A 127 24.62 17.54 31.32
C ILE A 127 25.37 17.82 30.02
N GLY A 128 25.04 17.08 28.96
CA GLY A 128 25.57 17.33 27.61
C GLY A 128 25.01 18.63 27.02
N GLY A 129 25.72 19.18 26.03
CA GLY A 129 25.31 20.39 25.31
C GLY A 129 24.07 20.21 24.44
N MET A 130 23.89 21.17 23.53
CA MET A 130 22.66 21.54 22.82
C MET A 130 21.57 22.10 23.75
N VAL A 131 21.96 22.91 24.73
CA VAL A 131 21.05 23.50 25.73
C VAL A 131 21.36 24.97 25.96
N TYR A 132 20.34 25.76 26.32
CA TYR A 132 20.56 27.10 26.85
C TYR A 132 20.67 27.06 28.37
N VAL A 133 21.74 27.62 28.93
CA VAL A 133 21.94 27.75 30.38
C VAL A 133 22.15 29.22 30.76
N GLY A 134 21.41 29.71 31.74
CA GLY A 134 21.56 31.07 32.25
C GLY A 134 20.23 31.75 32.57
N VAL A 135 20.28 33.07 32.75
CA VAL A 135 19.08 33.85 33.04
C VAL A 135 18.15 33.82 31.82
N PRO A 136 16.88 33.40 31.97
CA PRO A 136 15.95 33.32 30.85
C PRO A 136 15.67 34.71 30.29
N LEU A 137 15.68 34.80 28.95
CA LEU A 137 15.25 36.01 28.26
C LEU A 137 13.77 36.27 28.55
N ARG A 138 13.37 37.54 28.64
CA ARG A 138 11.95 37.91 28.70
C ARG A 138 11.37 37.76 27.29
N SER A 139 10.22 37.09 27.20
CA SER A 139 9.50 36.90 25.95
C SER A 139 8.13 37.56 26.03
N GLY A 140 7.92 38.61 25.23
CA GLY A 140 6.65 39.34 25.19
C GLY A 140 5.50 38.54 24.58
N SER A 141 5.78 37.52 23.76
CA SER A 141 4.79 36.61 23.17
C SER A 141 4.12 35.70 24.21
N LEU A 142 4.80 35.44 25.33
CA LEU A 142 4.27 34.69 26.48
C LEU A 142 3.63 35.59 27.55
N GLY A 143 3.37 36.86 27.22
CA GLY A 143 2.80 37.86 28.12
C GLY A 143 3.84 38.73 28.85
N PHE A 144 3.37 39.72 29.62
CA PHE A 144 4.20 40.81 30.19
C PHE A 144 5.37 40.33 31.08
N ASN A 145 5.26 39.15 31.68
CA ASN A 145 6.29 38.51 32.51
C ASN A 145 6.76 37.14 31.97
N GLY A 146 6.47 36.84 30.71
CA GLY A 146 6.85 35.57 30.09
C GLY A 146 8.36 35.37 30.10
N LYS A 147 8.83 34.23 30.60
CA LYS A 147 10.22 33.79 30.53
C LYS A 147 10.37 32.81 29.38
N SER A 148 11.46 32.93 28.63
CA SER A 148 11.81 31.98 27.57
C SER A 148 11.99 30.59 28.19
N ARG A 149 11.18 29.64 27.72
CA ARG A 149 11.06 28.23 28.11
C ARG A 149 12.33 27.39 27.89
N PRO A 150 13.16 27.59 26.84
CA PRO A 150 14.34 26.76 26.61
C PRO A 150 15.51 26.98 27.59
N PHE A 151 15.47 28.05 28.39
CA PHE A 151 16.57 28.38 29.30
C PHE A 151 16.54 27.59 30.60
N ILE A 152 17.60 26.83 30.84
CA ILE A 152 17.91 26.23 32.13
C ILE A 152 18.51 27.31 33.04
N ASP A 153 17.71 27.82 33.98
CA ASP A 153 18.14 28.84 34.93
C ASP A 153 18.86 28.21 36.14
N PRO A 154 20.20 28.32 36.25
CA PRO A 154 20.96 27.68 37.32
C PRO A 154 20.73 28.34 38.70
N SER A 155 20.03 29.48 38.77
CA SER A 155 19.70 30.14 40.04
C SER A 155 18.48 29.55 40.74
N LEU A 156 17.67 28.77 40.03
CA LEU A 156 16.45 28.17 40.57
C LEU A 156 16.76 26.92 41.40
N HIS A 157 15.93 26.68 42.43
CA HIS A 157 16.09 25.51 43.28
C HIS A 157 15.83 24.21 42.49
N VAL A 158 16.74 23.24 42.65
CA VAL A 158 16.69 21.90 42.06
C VAL A 158 16.72 20.88 43.20
N ALA A 159 15.81 19.91 43.18
CA ALA A 159 15.80 18.84 44.18
C ALA A 159 17.07 17.96 44.08
N LYS A 160 17.42 17.27 45.17
CA LYS A 160 18.59 16.38 45.18
C LYS A 160 18.40 15.19 44.24
N ILE A 161 17.22 14.60 44.22
CA ILE A 161 16.86 13.42 43.44
C ILE A 161 15.71 13.82 42.52
N GLY A 162 15.78 13.47 41.23
CA GLY A 162 14.64 13.50 40.33
C GLY A 162 13.83 12.21 40.45
N SER A 163 12.53 12.32 40.69
CA SER A 163 11.63 11.15 40.83
C SER A 163 10.28 11.34 40.14
N ASP A 164 10.11 12.41 39.37
CA ASP A 164 8.87 12.76 38.67
C ASP A 164 8.95 12.31 37.20
N ILE A 165 9.26 11.03 36.96
CA ILE A 165 9.49 10.49 35.60
C ILE A 165 8.23 10.67 34.74
N ASP A 166 7.05 10.48 35.33
CA ASP A 166 5.74 10.62 34.67
C ASP A 166 5.32 12.09 34.45
N GLY A 167 6.10 13.07 34.90
CA GLY A 167 5.80 14.48 34.70
C GLY A 167 4.49 14.94 35.36
N ALA A 168 4.07 14.31 36.46
CA ALA A 168 2.75 14.48 37.07
C ALA A 168 2.44 15.93 37.49
N HIS A 169 3.49 16.75 37.65
CA HIS A 169 3.39 18.16 38.06
C HIS A 169 3.83 19.15 36.97
N MET A 170 4.02 18.67 35.73
CA MET A 170 4.31 19.54 34.59
C MET A 170 3.02 20.02 33.92
N PRO A 171 2.92 21.31 33.56
CA PRO A 171 1.84 21.78 32.70
C PRO A 171 2.04 21.25 31.27
N TYR A 172 0.97 21.28 30.47
CA TYR A 172 0.99 20.80 29.08
C TYR A 172 2.08 21.47 28.20
N TRP A 173 2.38 22.75 28.49
CA TRP A 173 3.48 23.49 27.87
C TRP A 173 4.49 23.94 28.94
N PRO A 174 5.42 23.05 29.33
CA PRO A 174 6.33 23.32 30.43
C PRO A 174 7.37 24.37 30.06
N GLY A 175 7.74 25.21 31.04
CA GLY A 175 8.95 26.03 31.00
C GLY A 175 9.83 25.63 32.18
N TYR A 176 11.15 25.56 31.99
CA TYR A 176 12.06 25.17 33.09
C TYR A 176 11.90 26.06 34.33
N SER A 177 11.60 27.34 34.12
CA SER A 177 11.36 28.31 35.18
C SER A 177 10.10 28.02 36.00
N ASP A 178 9.10 27.38 35.41
CA ASP A 178 7.75 27.26 35.96
C ASP A 178 7.49 25.87 36.58
N ILE A 179 8.29 24.87 36.21
CA ILE A 179 8.17 23.53 36.77
C ILE A 179 8.73 23.42 38.20
N PRO A 180 8.19 22.54 39.06
CA PRO A 180 8.67 22.36 40.42
C PRO A 180 10.14 21.88 40.51
N PRO A 181 10.81 22.11 41.66
CA PRO A 181 12.20 21.67 41.87
C PRO A 181 12.45 20.18 41.62
N MET A 182 11.46 19.33 41.88
CA MET A 182 11.51 17.89 41.60
C MET A 182 11.58 17.61 40.10
N SER A 183 10.66 18.17 39.32
CA SER A 183 10.64 18.02 37.87
C SER A 183 11.89 18.63 37.21
N ARG A 184 12.44 19.73 37.75
CA ARG A 184 13.77 20.24 37.31
C ARG A 184 14.88 19.22 37.54
N ALA A 185 14.90 18.54 38.68
CA ALA A 185 15.89 17.50 38.97
C ALA A 185 15.73 16.31 38.00
N THR A 186 14.50 15.85 37.77
CA THR A 186 14.18 14.79 36.81
C THR A 186 14.61 15.16 35.39
N TYR A 187 14.33 16.37 34.93
CA TYR A 187 14.77 16.86 33.61
C TYR A 187 16.29 16.85 33.47
N LEU A 188 17.01 17.34 34.49
CA LEU A 188 18.47 17.34 34.49
C LEU A 188 19.05 15.92 34.57
N ASP A 189 18.39 14.99 35.26
CA ASP A 189 18.75 13.56 35.29
C ASP A 189 18.60 12.93 33.89
N TRP A 190 17.50 13.22 33.18
CA TRP A 190 17.29 12.78 31.80
C TRP A 190 18.36 13.33 30.84
N LEU A 191 18.70 14.62 30.95
CA LEU A 191 19.78 15.23 30.17
C LEU A 191 21.16 14.62 30.49
N ALA A 192 21.44 14.34 31.76
CA ALA A 192 22.70 13.71 32.19
C ALA A 192 22.79 12.24 31.73
N GLY A 193 21.64 11.55 31.65
CA GLY A 193 21.50 10.20 31.09
C GLY A 193 21.57 10.14 29.55
N GLY A 194 21.96 11.24 28.89
CA GLY A 194 22.16 11.27 27.45
C GLY A 194 20.87 11.35 26.62
N ARG A 195 19.73 11.69 27.23
CA ARG A 195 18.45 11.91 26.53
C ARG A 195 17.99 10.69 25.71
N ALA A 196 18.26 9.50 26.25
CA ALA A 196 18.06 8.23 25.54
C ALA A 196 16.95 7.35 26.16
N ASP A 197 16.45 7.71 27.34
CA ASP A 197 15.41 6.95 28.02
C ASP A 197 14.02 7.48 27.64
N PRO A 198 13.20 6.73 26.87
CA PRO A 198 11.86 7.15 26.46
C PRO A 198 10.82 6.98 27.57
N SER A 199 11.18 6.41 28.74
CA SER A 199 10.24 6.25 29.86
C SER A 199 9.89 7.59 30.52
N TYR A 200 10.70 8.62 30.30
CA TYR A 200 10.46 9.96 30.82
C TYR A 200 9.35 10.62 30.04
N ASP A 201 8.46 11.32 30.76
CA ASP A 201 7.37 12.07 30.16
C ASP A 201 7.87 12.99 29.04
N VAL A 202 7.08 13.06 27.96
CA VAL A 202 7.43 13.77 26.74
C VAL A 202 7.65 15.27 26.98
N GLY A 203 7.06 15.86 28.03
CA GLY A 203 7.26 17.25 28.43
C GLY A 203 8.73 17.57 28.70
N TYR A 204 9.51 16.62 29.23
CA TYR A 204 10.96 16.79 29.43
C TYR A 204 11.71 16.87 28.10
N MET A 205 11.33 16.05 27.12
CA MET A 205 11.88 16.14 25.77
C MET A 205 11.53 17.49 25.13
N PHE A 206 10.30 17.97 25.30
CA PHE A 206 9.88 19.27 24.77
C PHE A 206 10.68 20.44 25.34
N LEU A 207 10.98 20.45 26.65
CA LEU A 207 11.86 21.46 27.25
C LEU A 207 13.22 21.56 26.56
N TYR A 208 13.77 20.42 26.17
CA TYR A 208 15.02 20.35 25.43
C TYR A 208 14.83 20.78 23.97
N PHE A 209 13.80 20.27 23.29
CA PHE A 209 13.49 20.59 21.91
C PHE A 209 13.22 22.08 21.66
N TYR A 210 12.63 22.79 22.63
CA TYR A 210 12.46 24.26 22.55
C TYR A 210 13.79 25.00 22.33
N GLY A 211 14.88 24.47 22.88
CA GLY A 211 16.22 25.02 22.66
C GLY A 211 16.70 24.73 21.24
N LEU A 212 16.46 23.51 20.74
CA LEU A 212 16.85 23.11 19.39
C LEU A 212 16.15 23.95 18.32
N GLU A 213 14.83 24.12 18.41
CA GLU A 213 14.05 24.89 17.43
C GLU A 213 14.47 26.37 17.43
N ARG A 214 14.68 26.96 18.61
CA ARG A 214 15.13 28.34 18.75
C ARG A 214 16.51 28.52 18.13
N ARG A 215 17.44 27.62 18.47
CA ARG A 215 18.82 27.69 17.96
C ARG A 215 18.83 27.58 16.44
N PHE A 216 17.99 26.72 15.87
CA PHE A 216 17.96 26.52 14.42
C PHE A 216 17.30 27.67 13.65
N LEU A 217 16.19 28.21 14.15
CA LEU A 217 15.31 29.10 13.38
C LEU A 217 15.41 30.58 13.77
N PHE A 218 15.81 30.88 15.00
CA PHE A 218 15.77 32.24 15.54
C PHE A 218 17.16 32.83 15.74
N ASP A 219 18.12 32.02 16.20
CA ASP A 219 19.49 32.46 16.42
C ASP A 219 20.31 32.44 15.11
N ASN A 220 21.40 33.23 15.06
CA ASN A 220 22.39 33.12 13.99
C ASN A 220 23.27 31.88 14.22
N THR A 221 22.99 30.82 13.46
CA THR A 221 23.54 29.48 13.69
C THR A 221 24.22 28.95 12.42
N SER A 222 25.43 28.42 12.56
CA SER A 222 26.19 27.85 11.44
C SER A 222 25.48 26.64 10.83
N GLU A 223 25.69 26.41 9.55
CA GLU A 223 25.09 25.27 8.82
C GLU A 223 25.48 23.91 9.43
N VAL A 224 26.72 23.76 9.91
CA VAL A 224 27.20 22.55 10.60
C VAL A 224 26.37 22.27 11.85
N GLU A 225 26.14 23.29 12.67
CA GLU A 225 25.36 23.17 13.90
C GLU A 225 23.87 22.92 13.60
N ARG A 226 23.32 23.57 12.55
CA ARG A 226 21.97 23.31 12.07
C ARG A 226 21.78 21.84 11.66
N ARG A 227 22.76 21.23 10.98
CA ARG A 227 22.73 19.80 10.64
C ARG A 227 22.79 18.90 11.88
N GLN A 228 23.58 19.26 12.89
CA GLN A 228 23.61 18.53 14.15
C GLN A 228 22.27 18.59 14.89
N ILE A 229 21.60 19.76 14.87
CA ILE A 229 20.26 19.94 15.44
C ILE A 229 19.22 19.10 14.68
N LEU A 230 19.26 19.10 13.34
CA LEU A 230 18.39 18.25 12.52
C LEU A 230 18.55 16.77 12.88
N ALA A 231 19.80 16.29 12.98
CA ALA A 231 20.08 14.90 13.36
C ALA A 231 19.53 14.56 14.76
N GLU A 232 19.66 15.47 15.72
CA GLU A 232 19.10 15.29 17.07
C GLU A 232 17.57 15.29 17.05
N ALA A 233 16.92 16.16 16.26
CA ALA A 233 15.47 16.18 16.13
C ALA A 233 14.92 14.88 15.53
N ILE A 234 15.59 14.33 14.51
CA ILE A 234 15.27 13.01 13.94
C ILE A 234 15.40 11.92 15.01
N ARG A 235 16.51 11.90 15.76
CA ARG A 235 16.72 10.93 16.85
C ARG A 235 15.62 11.01 17.90
N LEU A 236 15.22 12.22 18.32
CA LEU A 236 14.14 12.41 19.30
C LEU A 236 12.79 11.94 18.76
N ARG A 237 12.49 12.20 17.48
CA ARG A 237 11.24 11.78 16.84
C ARG A 237 11.14 10.26 16.86
N ASP A 238 12.23 9.58 16.53
CA ASP A 238 12.28 8.12 16.49
C ASP A 238 12.24 7.51 17.91
N LEU A 239 12.89 8.16 18.89
CA LEU A 239 12.84 7.77 20.30
C LEU A 239 11.43 7.85 20.88
N TYR A 240 10.67 8.90 20.53
CA TYR A 240 9.29 9.14 21.00
C TYR A 240 8.24 8.83 19.93
N ARG A 241 8.51 7.87 19.02
CA ARG A 241 7.66 7.61 17.84
C ARG A 241 6.20 7.32 18.16
N ASP A 242 5.90 6.75 19.34
CA ASP A 242 4.54 6.37 19.72
C ASP A 242 3.74 7.57 20.30
N ASN A 243 4.41 8.68 20.64
CA ASN A 243 3.78 9.90 21.14
C ASN A 243 3.29 10.83 20.00
N GLY A 244 1.98 11.12 19.98
CA GLY A 244 1.37 11.93 18.92
C GLY A 244 1.87 13.38 18.84
N SER A 245 2.09 14.03 19.99
CA SER A 245 2.61 15.40 20.03
C SER A 245 4.05 15.46 19.54
N ALA A 246 4.91 14.52 19.97
CA ALA A 246 6.28 14.43 19.49
C ALA A 246 6.34 14.22 17.97
N ARG A 247 5.56 13.26 17.44
CA ARG A 247 5.47 13.03 15.98
C ARG A 247 5.12 14.29 15.21
N ARG A 248 4.12 15.04 15.69
CA ARG A 248 3.66 16.27 15.03
C ARG A 248 4.74 17.37 15.07
N TYR A 249 5.11 17.83 16.26
CA TYR A 249 5.98 19.00 16.40
C TYR A 249 7.41 18.77 15.87
N LEU A 250 7.99 17.59 16.13
CA LEU A 250 9.29 17.25 15.56
C LEU A 250 9.19 17.03 14.05
N GLY A 251 8.10 16.44 13.56
CA GLY A 251 7.84 16.29 12.13
C GLY A 251 7.80 17.62 11.40
N ASP A 252 6.99 18.57 11.88
CA ASP A 252 6.87 19.92 11.33
C ASP A 252 8.24 20.63 11.32
N PHE A 253 9.01 20.54 12.40
CA PHE A 253 10.35 21.11 12.47
C PHE A 253 11.33 20.44 11.50
N ILE A 254 11.31 19.11 11.38
CA ILE A 254 12.20 18.37 10.48
C ILE A 254 11.94 18.76 9.02
N GLU A 255 10.67 18.92 8.63
CA GLU A 255 10.30 19.40 7.29
C GLU A 255 10.91 20.77 6.99
N VAL A 256 10.74 21.72 7.91
CA VAL A 256 11.32 23.07 7.78
C VAL A 256 12.84 23.03 7.75
N ALA A 257 13.44 22.22 8.62
CA ALA A 257 14.88 22.13 8.75
C ALA A 257 15.53 21.53 7.49
N LYS A 258 14.94 20.48 6.91
CA LYS A 258 15.39 19.89 5.65
C LYS A 258 15.33 20.89 4.50
N VAL A 259 14.20 21.59 4.34
CA VAL A 259 14.04 22.62 3.31
C VAL A 259 15.05 23.76 3.51
N SER A 260 15.25 24.21 4.75
CA SER A 260 16.17 25.32 5.04
C SER A 260 17.65 24.96 4.85
N LEU A 261 17.99 23.67 4.82
CA LEU A 261 19.33 23.15 4.63
C LEU A 261 19.59 22.65 3.20
N ASP A 262 18.62 22.81 2.30
CA ASP A 262 18.64 22.24 0.95
C ASP A 262 19.01 20.74 0.98
N ASP A 263 18.40 20.01 1.92
CA ASP A 263 18.70 18.60 2.14
C ASP A 263 18.24 17.76 0.93
N VAL A 264 19.14 16.97 0.35
CA VAL A 264 18.85 16.22 -0.89
C VAL A 264 17.65 15.28 -0.76
N SER A 265 17.34 14.81 0.45
CA SER A 265 16.21 13.91 0.71
C SER A 265 14.85 14.55 0.45
N ILE A 266 14.75 15.89 0.34
CA ILE A 266 13.48 16.54 -0.01
C ILE A 266 13.02 16.16 -1.42
N HIS A 267 13.94 15.79 -2.30
CA HIS A 267 13.65 15.40 -3.68
C HIS A 267 13.27 13.92 -3.81
N GLU A 268 13.41 13.13 -2.75
CA GLU A 268 13.01 11.73 -2.74
C GLU A 268 11.47 11.63 -2.69
N PRO A 269 10.83 10.90 -3.62
CA PRO A 269 9.38 10.77 -3.61
C PRO A 269 8.88 10.02 -2.36
N VAL A 270 7.97 10.65 -1.62
CA VAL A 270 7.29 10.03 -0.47
C VAL A 270 6.09 9.24 -0.99
N LEU A 271 6.20 7.91 -1.01
CA LEU A 271 5.18 6.98 -1.54
C LEU A 271 4.26 6.40 -0.46
N GLU A 272 4.22 7.05 0.70
CA GLU A 272 3.35 6.71 1.82
C GLU A 272 2.56 7.95 2.23
N LYS A 273 1.40 7.74 2.84
CA LYS A 273 0.59 8.84 3.37
C LYS A 273 1.14 9.28 4.72
N VAL A 274 1.67 10.50 4.80
CA VAL A 274 2.31 11.04 6.02
C VAL A 274 1.34 11.89 6.83
N GLY A 275 0.36 12.53 6.19
CA GLY A 275 -0.57 13.45 6.83
C GLY A 275 -1.86 13.68 6.07
N TRP A 276 -2.55 14.76 6.46
CA TRP A 276 -3.79 15.21 5.80
C TRP A 276 -3.52 16.18 4.65
N ASP A 277 -2.45 16.97 4.78
CA ASP A 277 -2.02 17.94 3.78
C ASP A 277 -0.71 17.49 3.11
N VAL A 278 -0.43 18.09 1.95
CA VAL A 278 0.82 17.86 1.22
C VAL A 278 2.02 18.36 2.06
N PRO A 279 3.03 17.51 2.35
CA PRO A 279 4.20 17.90 3.12
C PRO A 279 4.98 19.08 2.50
N LEU A 280 5.59 19.90 3.34
CA LEU A 280 6.34 21.08 2.90
C LEU A 280 7.50 20.70 1.95
N SER A 281 8.29 19.69 2.31
CA SER A 281 9.38 19.17 1.46
C SER A 281 8.88 18.78 0.06
N MET A 282 7.71 18.13 -0.01
CA MET A 282 7.07 17.74 -1.26
C MET A 282 6.59 18.96 -2.05
N LYS A 283 5.98 19.96 -1.41
CA LYS A 283 5.60 21.23 -2.08
C LYS A 283 6.83 21.90 -2.69
N VAL A 284 7.92 21.95 -1.94
CA VAL A 284 9.20 22.52 -2.39
C VAL A 284 9.72 21.72 -3.58
N ALA A 285 9.92 20.40 -3.45
CA ALA A 285 10.49 19.55 -4.49
C ALA A 285 9.69 19.59 -5.80
N LEU A 286 8.37 19.42 -5.74
CA LEU A 286 7.50 19.47 -6.92
C LEU A 286 7.44 20.87 -7.53
N GLY A 287 7.31 21.91 -6.69
CA GLY A 287 7.37 23.29 -7.14
C GLY A 287 8.70 23.62 -7.84
N SER A 288 9.81 23.04 -7.37
CA SER A 288 11.14 23.14 -7.99
C SER A 288 11.15 22.57 -9.40
N THR A 289 10.70 21.33 -9.55
CA THR A 289 10.66 20.61 -10.82
C THR A 289 9.82 21.40 -11.83
N ILE A 290 8.65 21.88 -11.40
CA ILE A 290 7.76 22.70 -12.24
C ILE A 290 8.40 24.05 -12.59
N ALA A 291 9.09 24.70 -11.66
CA ALA A 291 9.76 25.97 -11.91
C ALA A 291 10.88 25.85 -12.95
N LYS A 292 11.58 24.71 -12.98
CA LYS A 292 12.61 24.38 -13.98
C LYS A 292 12.03 23.99 -15.35
N GLY A 293 10.71 23.79 -15.45
CA GLY A 293 10.06 23.30 -16.67
C GLY A 293 10.28 21.81 -16.92
N GLU A 294 10.72 21.07 -15.90
CA GLU A 294 10.92 19.63 -15.95
C GLU A 294 9.57 18.90 -15.81
N ALA A 295 9.43 17.77 -16.49
CA ALA A 295 8.25 16.93 -16.38
C ALA A 295 8.28 16.09 -15.09
N LEU A 296 7.12 15.88 -14.47
CA LEU A 296 7.00 15.03 -13.28
C LEU A 296 7.17 13.56 -13.67
N THR A 297 7.93 12.82 -12.86
CA THR A 297 8.04 11.37 -12.94
C THR A 297 6.82 10.67 -12.32
N ALA A 298 6.64 9.38 -12.62
CA ALA A 298 5.57 8.56 -12.04
C ALA A 298 5.57 8.60 -10.51
N ASN A 299 6.73 8.45 -9.88
CA ASN A 299 6.85 8.44 -8.42
C ASN A 299 6.55 9.81 -7.79
N GLN A 300 6.93 10.91 -8.45
CA GLN A 300 6.61 12.26 -7.98
C GLN A 300 5.10 12.52 -8.03
N LEU A 301 4.44 12.17 -9.15
CA LEU A 301 2.99 12.30 -9.26
C LEU A 301 2.26 11.39 -8.26
N LEU A 302 2.71 10.15 -8.12
CA LEU A 302 2.13 9.20 -7.18
C LEU A 302 2.27 9.67 -5.74
N GLY A 303 3.45 10.13 -5.33
CA GLY A 303 3.67 10.66 -3.99
C GLY A 303 2.79 11.89 -3.70
N TRP A 304 2.67 12.79 -4.68
CA TRP A 304 1.76 13.92 -4.61
C TRP A 304 0.31 13.48 -4.43
N PHE A 305 -0.15 12.54 -5.25
CA PHE A 305 -1.49 11.98 -5.17
C PHE A 305 -1.76 11.32 -3.81
N LEU A 306 -0.88 10.45 -3.31
CA LEU A 306 -1.08 9.74 -2.03
C LEU A 306 -1.19 10.68 -0.82
N ASN A 307 -0.59 11.88 -0.91
CA ASN A 307 -0.59 12.89 0.15
C ASN A 307 -1.54 14.07 -0.11
N HIS A 308 -2.32 14.04 -1.20
CA HIS A 308 -3.27 15.10 -1.51
C HIS A 308 -4.63 14.84 -0.82
N PRO A 309 -5.28 15.86 -0.22
CA PRO A 309 -6.51 15.68 0.56
C PRO A 309 -7.72 15.22 -0.26
N GLU A 310 -7.74 15.52 -1.57
CA GLU A 310 -8.85 15.13 -2.46
C GLU A 310 -8.71 13.70 -3.02
N SER A 311 -7.61 13.00 -2.72
CA SER A 311 -7.33 11.66 -3.27
C SER A 311 -8.20 10.59 -2.65
N ARG A 312 -8.71 9.68 -3.50
CA ARG A 312 -9.65 8.63 -3.11
C ARG A 312 -9.09 7.27 -3.49
N LEU A 313 -8.67 6.53 -2.47
CA LEU A 313 -8.23 5.15 -2.61
C LEU A 313 -9.28 4.19 -2.05
N ARG A 314 -9.54 3.10 -2.78
CA ARG A 314 -10.32 1.96 -2.31
C ARG A 314 -9.38 0.93 -1.68
N THR A 315 -9.97 -0.05 -1.00
CA THR A 315 -9.26 -1.16 -0.34
C THR A 315 -8.31 -1.93 -1.26
N ALA A 316 -8.55 -1.93 -2.58
CA ALA A 316 -7.63 -2.53 -3.55
C ALA A 316 -6.24 -1.89 -3.51
N ALA A 317 -6.15 -0.56 -3.51
CA ALA A 317 -4.88 0.15 -3.45
C ALA A 317 -4.18 -0.03 -2.09
N GLU A 318 -4.93 -0.04 -0.99
CA GLU A 318 -4.37 -0.20 0.36
C GLU A 318 -3.83 -1.62 0.60
N ARG A 319 -4.63 -2.64 0.27
CA ARG A 319 -4.26 -4.05 0.48
C ARG A 319 -3.16 -4.50 -0.49
N CYS A 320 -3.15 -3.96 -1.71
CA CYS A 320 -2.23 -4.32 -2.77
C CYS A 320 -1.23 -3.18 -3.03
N GLY A 321 -0.72 -2.52 -1.98
CA GLY A 321 0.07 -1.29 -2.13
C GLY A 321 1.34 -1.44 -2.97
N ALA A 322 2.03 -2.60 -2.90
CA ALA A 322 3.21 -2.84 -3.72
C ALA A 322 2.84 -2.99 -5.21
N GLU A 323 1.82 -3.80 -5.49
CA GLU A 323 1.29 -4.03 -6.84
C GLU A 323 0.72 -2.74 -7.44
N PHE A 324 -0.03 -1.96 -6.65
CA PHE A 324 -0.62 -0.69 -7.05
C PHE A 324 0.46 0.32 -7.46
N ARG A 325 1.53 0.48 -6.67
CA ARG A 325 2.64 1.39 -7.02
C ARG A 325 3.36 0.95 -8.30
N ALA A 326 3.60 -0.36 -8.44
CA ALA A 326 4.24 -0.91 -9.63
C ALA A 326 3.39 -0.68 -10.89
N LEU A 327 2.09 -0.97 -10.80
CA LEU A 327 1.15 -0.81 -11.91
C LEU A 327 0.92 0.67 -12.26
N PHE A 328 0.93 1.56 -11.26
CA PHE A 328 0.84 3.00 -11.49
C PHE A 328 1.99 3.50 -12.35
N ARG A 329 3.22 3.05 -12.07
CA ARG A 329 4.38 3.40 -12.89
C ARG A 329 4.22 2.90 -14.33
N ILE A 330 3.81 1.64 -14.52
CA ILE A 330 3.60 1.05 -15.85
C ILE A 330 2.56 1.86 -16.65
N ARG A 331 1.39 2.13 -16.07
CA ARG A 331 0.32 2.88 -16.75
C ARG A 331 0.69 4.34 -16.98
N PHE A 332 1.39 4.96 -16.03
CA PHE A 332 1.87 6.32 -16.17
C PHE A 332 2.88 6.43 -17.33
N ASP A 333 3.90 5.58 -17.35
CA ASP A 333 4.96 5.63 -18.37
C ASP A 333 4.40 5.33 -19.77
N ALA A 334 3.41 4.44 -19.87
CA ALA A 334 2.69 4.20 -21.12
C ALA A 334 1.86 5.39 -21.61
N LYS A 335 1.33 6.23 -20.70
CA LYS A 335 0.53 7.42 -21.04
C LYS A 335 1.40 8.67 -21.22
N PHE A 336 2.54 8.73 -20.54
CA PHE A 336 3.42 9.89 -20.45
C PHE A 336 4.89 9.48 -20.58
N GLU A 337 5.31 9.05 -21.78
CA GLU A 337 6.66 8.54 -22.06
C GLU A 337 7.80 9.48 -21.60
N ASN A 338 7.57 10.79 -21.68
CA ASN A 338 8.54 11.83 -21.28
C ASN A 338 8.19 12.52 -19.95
N GLY A 339 7.33 11.90 -19.14
CA GLY A 339 6.80 12.47 -17.90
C GLY A 339 5.60 13.41 -18.10
N LEU A 340 5.01 13.85 -16.99
CA LEU A 340 3.85 14.74 -16.98
C LEU A 340 4.30 16.21 -16.89
N SER A 341 4.11 16.97 -17.96
CA SER A 341 4.30 18.42 -17.93
C SER A 341 3.17 19.11 -17.16
N VAL A 342 3.53 20.02 -16.24
CA VAL A 342 2.58 20.78 -15.43
C VAL A 342 2.80 22.26 -15.64
N THR A 343 1.72 22.99 -15.97
CA THR A 343 1.76 24.45 -16.12
C THR A 343 2.18 25.11 -14.81
N ARG A 344 3.19 25.98 -14.88
CA ARG A 344 3.71 26.71 -13.72
C ARG A 344 2.62 27.57 -13.06
N PRO A 345 2.29 27.33 -11.77
CA PRO A 345 1.38 28.18 -11.02
C PRO A 345 1.96 29.59 -10.81
N ARG A 346 1.08 30.59 -10.77
CA ARG A 346 1.48 31.98 -10.45
C ARG A 346 1.66 32.22 -8.95
N LYS A 347 0.90 31.51 -8.11
CA LYS A 347 1.00 31.62 -6.66
C LYS A 347 2.35 31.08 -6.21
N LEU A 348 3.03 31.81 -5.32
CA LEU A 348 4.30 31.42 -4.74
C LEU A 348 4.08 30.79 -3.38
N LEU A 349 4.94 29.86 -3.00
CA LEU A 349 4.89 29.16 -1.72
C LEU A 349 5.24 30.12 -0.59
N GLU A 350 4.36 30.18 0.40
CA GLU A 350 4.46 30.96 1.63
C GLU A 350 3.89 30.10 2.75
N GLU A 351 4.72 29.83 3.75
CA GLU A 351 4.39 28.96 4.87
C GLU A 351 4.78 29.65 6.18
N SER A 352 4.17 29.24 7.28
CA SER A 352 4.48 29.76 8.61
C SER A 352 4.78 28.61 9.55
N TYR A 353 5.96 28.64 10.15
CA TYR A 353 6.32 27.71 11.21
C TYR A 353 5.97 28.32 12.57
N HIS A 354 5.19 27.58 13.36
CA HIS A 354 4.83 27.94 14.73
C HIS A 354 5.67 27.10 15.70
N ALA A 355 6.48 27.76 16.52
CA ALA A 355 7.37 27.07 17.46
C ALA A 355 6.59 26.23 18.47
N ALA A 356 7.08 25.03 18.80
CA ALA A 356 6.46 24.18 19.82
C ALA A 356 6.49 24.83 21.21
N SER A 357 7.48 25.70 21.45
CA SER A 357 7.56 26.55 22.63
C SER A 357 6.47 27.62 22.70
N GLY A 358 5.77 27.93 21.59
CA GLY A 358 4.81 29.03 21.52
C GLY A 358 5.43 30.42 21.65
N GLU A 359 6.76 30.54 21.50
CA GLU A 359 7.48 31.81 21.71
C GLU A 359 7.61 32.67 20.45
N PHE A 360 7.58 32.06 19.27
CA PHE A 360 7.84 32.75 18.01
C PHE A 360 7.20 32.02 16.82
N ASP A 361 7.02 32.79 15.75
CA ASP A 361 6.59 32.31 14.45
C ASP A 361 7.65 32.70 13.42
N VAL A 362 7.90 31.84 12.43
CA VAL A 362 8.84 32.10 11.34
C VAL A 362 8.11 31.99 10.01
N ALA A 363 8.10 33.09 9.26
CA ALA A 363 7.67 33.07 7.87
C ALA A 363 8.72 32.34 7.02
N LEU A 364 8.26 31.35 6.26
CA LEU A 364 9.07 30.54 5.37
C LEU A 364 8.71 30.88 3.93
N THR A 365 9.69 31.37 3.20
CA THR A 365 9.60 31.65 1.77
C THR A 365 10.68 30.85 1.04
N PRO A 366 10.45 29.55 0.78
CA PRO A 366 11.47 28.70 0.17
C PRO A 366 11.93 29.26 -1.18
N GLU A 367 13.24 29.23 -1.38
CA GLU A 367 13.90 29.65 -2.61
C GLU A 367 14.83 28.54 -3.12
N ILE A 368 14.90 28.39 -4.43
CA ILE A 368 15.79 27.43 -5.09
C ILE A 368 16.54 28.17 -6.17
N ASN A 369 17.86 28.10 -6.12
CA ASN A 369 18.77 28.89 -6.97
C ASN A 369 18.43 30.39 -6.94
N GLY A 370 18.03 30.92 -5.78
CA GLY A 370 17.64 32.33 -5.58
C GLY A 370 16.27 32.72 -6.17
N ALA A 371 15.44 31.75 -6.56
CA ALA A 371 14.09 32.00 -7.08
C ALA A 371 13.02 31.38 -6.17
N ARG A 372 11.95 32.15 -5.93
CA ARG A 372 10.78 31.71 -5.15
C ARG A 372 10.12 30.49 -5.79
N VAL A 373 9.78 29.50 -4.95
CA VAL A 373 9.13 28.26 -5.37
C VAL A 373 7.63 28.48 -5.65
N PRO A 374 7.07 27.98 -6.77
CA PRO A 374 5.62 27.97 -6.99
C PRO A 374 4.85 27.12 -5.98
N ASP A 375 3.69 27.60 -5.54
CA ASP A 375 2.78 26.86 -4.67
C ASP A 375 1.92 25.88 -5.49
N ILE A 376 2.13 24.58 -5.25
CA ILE A 376 1.38 23.50 -5.91
C ILE A 376 0.07 23.14 -5.21
N SER A 377 -0.20 23.68 -4.01
CA SER A 377 -1.32 23.23 -3.15
C SER A 377 -2.70 23.38 -3.81
N GLY A 378 -2.85 24.32 -4.74
CA GLY A 378 -4.10 24.56 -5.49
C GLY A 378 -4.17 23.91 -6.87
N VAL A 379 -3.16 23.14 -7.28
CA VAL A 379 -3.06 22.60 -8.64
C VAL A 379 -3.76 21.24 -8.72
N ARG A 380 -4.94 21.20 -9.34
CA ARG A 380 -5.79 20.00 -9.37
C ARG A 380 -5.54 19.05 -10.54
N LYS A 381 -5.20 19.56 -11.73
CA LYS A 381 -5.18 18.73 -12.94
C LYS A 381 -4.28 17.48 -12.85
N PRO A 382 -3.06 17.55 -12.28
CA PRO A 382 -2.23 16.35 -12.07
C PRO A 382 -2.88 15.33 -11.13
N ILE A 383 -3.57 15.80 -10.08
CA ILE A 383 -4.30 14.94 -9.13
C ILE A 383 -5.47 14.23 -9.82
N GLU A 384 -6.22 14.93 -10.67
CA GLU A 384 -7.29 14.32 -11.48
C GLU A 384 -6.74 13.21 -12.39
N ILE A 385 -5.62 13.47 -13.08
CA ILE A 385 -4.95 12.48 -13.94
C ILE A 385 -4.50 11.27 -13.11
N ALA A 386 -3.93 11.50 -11.92
CA ALA A 386 -3.51 10.43 -11.03
C ALA A 386 -4.70 9.61 -10.51
N GLN A 387 -5.83 10.26 -10.21
CA GLN A 387 -7.06 9.59 -9.79
C GLN A 387 -7.64 8.72 -10.91
N GLU A 388 -7.68 9.22 -12.16
CA GLU A 388 -8.11 8.44 -13.32
C GLU A 388 -7.29 7.16 -13.47
N ILE A 389 -5.94 7.28 -13.42
CA ILE A 389 -5.05 6.11 -13.45
C ILE A 389 -5.37 5.19 -12.27
N ALA A 390 -5.43 5.73 -11.05
CA ALA A 390 -5.69 4.95 -9.84
C ALA A 390 -7.00 4.17 -9.88
N ASP A 391 -8.07 4.75 -10.44
CA ASP A 391 -9.37 4.10 -10.57
C ASP A 391 -9.29 2.86 -11.45
N GLU A 392 -8.62 2.95 -12.61
CA GLU A 392 -8.32 1.83 -13.49
C GLU A 392 -7.50 0.75 -12.77
N LEU A 393 -6.42 1.13 -12.05
CA LEU A 393 -5.59 0.16 -11.33
C LEU A 393 -6.36 -0.59 -10.25
N MET A 394 -7.25 0.12 -9.55
CA MET A 394 -8.03 -0.48 -8.48
C MET A 394 -9.06 -1.48 -9.01
N ASP A 395 -9.55 -1.29 -10.25
CA ASP A 395 -10.39 -2.27 -10.93
C ASP A 395 -9.58 -3.47 -11.41
N ASP A 396 -8.40 -3.23 -12.01
CA ASP A 396 -7.46 -4.29 -12.42
C ASP A 396 -7.03 -5.18 -11.22
N LEU A 397 -6.88 -4.58 -10.04
CA LEU A 397 -6.47 -5.27 -8.81
C LEU A 397 -7.65 -5.76 -7.93
N ASP A 398 -8.91 -5.50 -8.28
CA ASP A 398 -10.06 -5.81 -7.42
C ASP A 398 -10.18 -7.30 -7.10
N LYS A 399 -10.02 -8.17 -8.11
CA LYS A 399 -10.11 -9.64 -7.92
C LYS A 399 -9.00 -10.14 -6.99
N PHE A 400 -7.75 -9.69 -7.20
CA PHE A 400 -6.61 -10.02 -6.35
C PHE A 400 -6.81 -9.51 -4.92
N SER A 401 -7.25 -8.26 -4.76
CA SER A 401 -7.55 -7.69 -3.45
C SER A 401 -8.63 -8.48 -2.72
N ARG A 402 -9.73 -8.85 -3.37
CA ARG A 402 -10.81 -9.67 -2.77
C ARG A 402 -10.35 -11.06 -2.39
N TYR A 403 -9.41 -11.65 -3.14
CA TYR A 403 -8.78 -12.91 -2.75
C TYR A 403 -7.99 -12.74 -1.45
N LEU A 404 -7.07 -11.77 -1.39
CA LEU A 404 -6.28 -11.50 -0.18
C LEU A 404 -7.14 -11.12 1.04
N GLY A 405 -8.29 -10.48 0.82
CA GLY A 405 -9.24 -10.18 1.89
C GLY A 405 -9.89 -11.43 2.51
N ARG A 406 -9.98 -12.54 1.76
CA ARG A 406 -10.49 -13.84 2.24
C ARG A 406 -9.37 -14.76 2.72
N THR A 407 -8.20 -14.65 2.08
CA THR A 407 -7.03 -15.49 2.32
C THR A 407 -5.78 -14.61 2.49
N PRO A 408 -5.54 -14.03 3.69
CA PRO A 408 -4.44 -13.08 3.90
C PRO A 408 -3.06 -13.65 3.60
N GLU A 409 -2.83 -14.92 3.97
CA GLU A 409 -1.57 -15.63 3.74
C GLU A 409 -1.42 -16.17 2.30
N GLY A 410 -2.46 -16.02 1.47
CA GLY A 410 -2.51 -16.63 0.14
C GLY A 410 -1.71 -15.88 -0.93
N ARG A 411 -1.04 -14.77 -0.60
CA ARG A 411 -0.38 -13.89 -1.60
C ARG A 411 0.64 -14.60 -2.49
N GLY A 412 1.36 -15.58 -1.94
CA GLY A 412 2.35 -16.36 -2.68
C GLY A 412 1.76 -17.44 -3.59
N SER A 413 0.48 -17.77 -3.43
CA SER A 413 -0.14 -18.91 -4.10
C SER A 413 -0.32 -18.70 -5.60
N VAL A 414 -0.39 -19.82 -6.32
CA VAL A 414 -0.78 -19.89 -7.73
C VAL A 414 -2.08 -19.13 -8.01
N GLU A 415 -3.14 -19.35 -7.23
CA GLU A 415 -4.42 -18.66 -7.44
C GLU A 415 -4.26 -17.14 -7.30
N ALA A 416 -3.52 -16.67 -6.29
CA ALA A 416 -3.29 -15.26 -6.06
C ALA A 416 -2.48 -14.61 -7.18
N HIS A 417 -1.37 -15.23 -7.57
CA HIS A 417 -0.52 -14.71 -8.63
C HIS A 417 -1.24 -14.71 -9.99
N ALA A 418 -2.03 -15.75 -10.29
CA ALA A 418 -2.88 -15.76 -11.47
C ALA A 418 -3.83 -14.55 -11.49
N LEU A 419 -4.38 -14.13 -10.34
CA LEU A 419 -5.26 -12.97 -10.27
C LEU A 419 -4.58 -11.61 -10.56
N LEU A 420 -3.24 -11.53 -10.58
CA LEU A 420 -2.51 -10.31 -10.92
C LEU A 420 -2.64 -9.94 -12.41
N PRO A 421 -2.68 -8.64 -12.74
CA PRO A 421 -2.46 -8.16 -14.10
C PRO A 421 -1.14 -8.70 -14.69
N ARG A 422 -1.16 -9.09 -15.97
CA ARG A 422 0.01 -9.68 -16.66
C ARG A 422 1.25 -8.79 -16.60
N ASP A 423 1.06 -7.48 -16.68
CA ASP A 423 2.11 -6.46 -16.60
C ASP A 423 2.91 -6.54 -15.29
N LEU A 424 2.36 -7.18 -14.23
CA LEU A 424 3.00 -7.34 -12.94
C LEU A 424 3.74 -8.67 -12.76
N TRP A 425 3.57 -9.65 -13.65
CA TRP A 425 4.12 -10.99 -13.43
C TRP A 425 5.66 -11.00 -13.36
N THR A 426 6.31 -10.14 -14.14
CA THR A 426 7.78 -9.98 -14.12
C THR A 426 8.28 -9.28 -12.86
N LEU A 427 7.48 -8.38 -12.28
CA LEU A 427 7.82 -7.62 -11.08
C LEU A 427 7.53 -8.40 -9.78
N PHE A 428 6.61 -9.37 -9.84
CA PHE A 428 6.19 -10.19 -8.72
C PHE A 428 6.27 -11.69 -9.06
N PRO A 429 7.46 -12.22 -9.42
CA PRO A 429 7.58 -13.58 -9.94
C PRO A 429 7.10 -14.65 -8.94
N SER A 430 6.53 -15.75 -9.46
CA SER A 430 6.11 -16.89 -8.67
C SER A 430 6.65 -18.19 -9.27
N HIS A 431 7.54 -18.85 -8.53
CA HIS A 431 8.06 -20.16 -8.89
C HIS A 431 6.96 -21.22 -9.02
N GLU A 432 5.88 -21.10 -8.24
CA GLU A 432 4.76 -22.05 -8.27
C GLU A 432 3.98 -21.94 -9.59
N ILE A 433 3.82 -20.71 -10.11
CA ILE A 433 3.20 -20.45 -11.41
C ILE A 433 4.09 -20.92 -12.55
N ASP A 434 5.39 -20.65 -12.49
CA ASP A 434 6.34 -21.14 -13.48
C ASP A 434 6.34 -22.68 -13.51
N ALA A 435 6.38 -23.32 -12.35
CA ALA A 435 6.30 -24.78 -12.23
C ALA A 435 4.96 -25.34 -12.76
N LEU A 436 3.83 -24.67 -12.49
CA LEU A 436 2.53 -25.05 -13.04
C LEU A 436 2.53 -24.93 -14.56
N ARG A 437 3.07 -23.83 -15.10
CA ARG A 437 3.13 -23.56 -16.55
C ARG A 437 3.98 -24.61 -17.26
N ASP A 438 5.14 -24.92 -16.70
CA ASP A 438 6.06 -25.91 -17.27
C ASP A 438 5.47 -27.32 -17.19
N TRP A 439 4.84 -27.67 -16.06
CA TRP A 439 4.09 -28.92 -15.93
C TRP A 439 2.95 -29.02 -16.95
N ALA A 440 2.13 -27.97 -17.09
CA ALA A 440 1.01 -27.97 -18.03
C ALA A 440 1.50 -28.12 -19.48
N ARG A 441 2.60 -27.45 -19.83
CA ARG A 441 3.26 -27.59 -21.14
C ARG A 441 3.72 -29.02 -21.40
N GLU A 442 4.48 -29.60 -20.46
CA GLU A 442 5.00 -30.96 -20.57
C GLU A 442 3.86 -31.99 -20.70
N ARG A 443 2.76 -31.79 -19.98
CA ARG A 443 1.56 -32.63 -20.09
C ARG A 443 0.88 -32.47 -21.44
N CYS A 444 0.70 -31.25 -21.95
CA CYS A 444 0.17 -31.02 -23.30
C CYS A 444 1.01 -31.69 -24.39
N GLU A 445 2.34 -31.68 -24.29
CA GLU A 445 3.27 -32.35 -25.22
C GLU A 445 3.13 -33.89 -25.21
N THR A 446 2.59 -34.45 -24.13
CA THR A 446 2.37 -35.90 -23.95
C THR A 446 0.90 -36.30 -24.06
N GLY A 447 0.05 -35.46 -24.66
CA GLY A 447 -1.37 -35.75 -24.93
C GLY A 447 -2.36 -35.18 -23.90
N GLY A 448 -1.88 -34.46 -22.88
CA GLY A 448 -2.69 -33.63 -21.98
C GLY A 448 -3.48 -34.39 -20.91
N LEU A 449 -3.60 -35.72 -21.00
CA LEU A 449 -4.41 -36.52 -20.09
C LEU A 449 -3.77 -36.59 -18.68
N VAL A 450 -4.45 -36.04 -17.68
CA VAL A 450 -3.99 -36.03 -16.28
C VAL A 450 -5.14 -36.32 -15.32
N PRO A 451 -4.90 -36.97 -14.16
CA PRO A 451 -5.91 -37.06 -13.11
C PRO A 451 -6.38 -35.67 -12.68
N VAL A 452 -7.70 -35.46 -12.56
CA VAL A 452 -8.23 -34.15 -12.13
C VAL A 452 -7.75 -33.75 -10.73
N VAL A 453 -7.48 -34.74 -9.88
CA VAL A 453 -6.96 -34.52 -8.52
C VAL A 453 -5.57 -33.90 -8.55
N ASP A 454 -4.71 -34.34 -9.47
CA ASP A 454 -3.36 -33.81 -9.63
C ASP A 454 -3.39 -32.35 -10.10
N LEU A 455 -4.29 -32.01 -11.03
CA LEU A 455 -4.49 -30.63 -11.48
C LEU A 455 -4.91 -29.72 -10.31
N ILE A 456 -5.90 -30.14 -9.54
CA ILE A 456 -6.42 -29.34 -8.42
C ILE A 456 -5.38 -29.24 -7.30
N GLU A 457 -4.65 -30.31 -7.00
CA GLU A 457 -3.58 -30.31 -6.00
C GLU A 457 -2.46 -29.34 -6.40
N ARG A 458 -2.10 -29.25 -7.69
CA ARG A 458 -1.11 -28.28 -8.19
C ARG A 458 -1.56 -26.83 -8.08
N LEU A 459 -2.86 -26.56 -8.21
CA LEU A 459 -3.41 -25.22 -8.15
C LEU A 459 -3.64 -24.74 -6.71
N GLU A 460 -4.04 -25.65 -5.83
CA GLU A 460 -4.51 -25.33 -4.48
C GLU A 460 -3.59 -25.84 -3.37
N ASN A 461 -2.54 -26.61 -3.70
CA ASN A 461 -1.66 -27.33 -2.76
C ASN A 461 -2.42 -28.27 -1.79
N GLU A 462 -3.61 -28.73 -2.19
CA GLU A 462 -4.47 -29.62 -1.40
C GLU A 462 -5.16 -30.67 -2.29
N THR A 463 -5.05 -31.95 -1.91
CA THR A 463 -5.73 -33.03 -2.62
C THR A 463 -7.25 -32.96 -2.41
N PRO A 464 -8.05 -32.88 -3.47
CA PRO A 464 -9.51 -32.72 -3.35
C PRO A 464 -10.21 -34.02 -2.92
N GLN A 465 -10.97 -33.99 -1.83
CA GLN A 465 -11.91 -35.09 -1.50
C GLN A 465 -13.21 -35.03 -2.31
N LYS A 466 -13.59 -33.83 -2.78
CA LYS A 466 -14.80 -33.57 -3.57
C LYS A 466 -14.53 -32.49 -4.61
N LEU A 467 -15.17 -32.62 -5.77
CA LEU A 467 -15.14 -31.64 -6.85
C LEU A 467 -16.51 -30.98 -7.00
N GLY A 468 -16.62 -29.73 -6.58
CA GLY A 468 -17.79 -28.89 -6.83
C GLY A 468 -17.60 -28.06 -8.09
N ALA A 469 -18.69 -27.72 -8.79
CA ALA A 469 -18.66 -26.93 -10.02
C ALA A 469 -17.84 -25.63 -9.87
N ARG A 470 -18.06 -24.88 -8.78
CA ARG A 470 -17.31 -23.65 -8.48
C ARG A 470 -15.79 -23.86 -8.40
N ARG A 471 -15.35 -24.99 -7.84
CA ARG A 471 -13.92 -25.30 -7.70
C ARG A 471 -13.28 -25.55 -9.06
N LEU A 472 -13.96 -26.32 -9.91
CA LEU A 472 -13.53 -26.58 -11.29
C LEU A 472 -13.53 -25.30 -12.13
N THR A 473 -14.56 -24.46 -11.98
CA THR A 473 -14.64 -23.13 -12.63
C THR A 473 -13.46 -22.25 -12.23
N ASN A 474 -13.13 -22.15 -10.93
CA ASN A 474 -11.98 -21.42 -10.43
C ASN A 474 -10.65 -21.99 -10.97
N ALA A 475 -10.51 -23.31 -10.98
CA ALA A 475 -9.33 -23.98 -11.53
C ALA A 475 -9.12 -23.66 -13.00
N ALA A 476 -10.21 -23.65 -13.78
CA ALA A 476 -10.17 -23.31 -15.20
C ALA A 476 -9.79 -21.83 -15.41
N ASP A 477 -10.31 -20.92 -14.57
CA ASP A 477 -9.90 -19.51 -14.60
C ASP A 477 -8.42 -19.33 -14.28
N ALA A 478 -7.91 -20.00 -13.24
CA ALA A 478 -6.50 -19.92 -12.85
C ALA A 478 -5.57 -20.46 -13.94
N LEU A 479 -5.91 -21.62 -14.51
CA LEU A 479 -5.14 -22.26 -15.58
C LEU A 479 -5.15 -21.41 -16.86
N ALA A 480 -6.29 -20.79 -17.19
CA ALA A 480 -6.40 -19.96 -18.39
C ALA A 480 -5.48 -18.74 -18.36
N ARG A 481 -5.25 -18.19 -17.17
CA ARG A 481 -4.35 -17.04 -17.01
C ARG A 481 -2.89 -17.37 -17.33
N VAL A 482 -2.47 -18.61 -17.07
CA VAL A 482 -1.14 -19.14 -17.47
C VAL A 482 -1.12 -19.69 -18.90
N GLY A 483 -2.20 -19.55 -19.66
CA GLY A 483 -2.28 -19.91 -21.09
C GLY A 483 -2.80 -21.30 -21.39
N PHE A 484 -3.36 -22.00 -20.41
CA PHE A 484 -3.79 -23.40 -20.53
C PHE A 484 -5.27 -23.57 -20.15
N GLY A 485 -5.93 -24.53 -20.78
CA GLY A 485 -7.30 -24.94 -20.45
C GLY A 485 -7.32 -26.41 -20.05
N PHE A 486 -8.45 -26.87 -19.53
CA PHE A 486 -8.70 -28.28 -19.38
C PHE A 486 -10.12 -28.64 -19.83
N ALA A 487 -10.29 -29.86 -20.33
CA ALA A 487 -11.59 -30.45 -20.64
C ALA A 487 -11.83 -31.69 -19.77
N PRO A 488 -13.05 -31.90 -19.27
CA PRO A 488 -14.25 -31.08 -19.46
C PRO A 488 -14.27 -29.88 -18.50
N ASP A 489 -14.68 -28.72 -19.00
CA ASP A 489 -14.95 -27.55 -18.16
C ASP A 489 -16.44 -27.54 -17.78
N SER A 490 -16.69 -27.44 -16.48
CA SER A 490 -18.02 -27.37 -15.88
C SER A 490 -18.98 -26.32 -16.47
N ARG A 491 -18.47 -25.26 -17.13
CA ARG A 491 -19.29 -24.19 -17.72
C ARG A 491 -20.05 -24.61 -18.97
N PHE A 492 -19.48 -25.50 -19.78
CA PHE A 492 -20.01 -25.82 -21.11
C PHE A 492 -20.00 -27.32 -21.44
N SER A 493 -19.21 -28.14 -20.74
CA SER A 493 -19.20 -29.58 -20.97
C SER A 493 -20.50 -30.25 -20.53
N LEU A 494 -20.84 -31.35 -21.21
CA LEU A 494 -22.06 -32.12 -20.94
C LEU A 494 -22.12 -32.65 -19.49
N ARG A 495 -20.95 -32.85 -18.87
CA ARG A 495 -20.79 -33.17 -17.45
C ARG A 495 -19.41 -32.74 -16.92
N ALA A 496 -19.33 -32.52 -15.61
CA ALA A 496 -18.06 -32.35 -14.91
C ALA A 496 -17.33 -33.71 -14.72
N PRO A 497 -16.01 -33.70 -14.55
CA PRO A 497 -15.24 -34.91 -14.25
C PRO A 497 -15.47 -35.35 -12.79
N LYS A 498 -15.41 -36.66 -12.53
CA LYS A 498 -15.42 -37.21 -11.16
C LYS A 498 -14.00 -37.20 -10.58
N VAL A 499 -13.89 -37.34 -9.26
CA VAL A 499 -12.60 -37.36 -8.53
C VAL A 499 -11.64 -38.44 -9.08
N SER A 500 -12.15 -39.59 -9.53
CA SER A 500 -11.34 -40.68 -10.07
C SER A 500 -11.06 -40.57 -11.57
N GLU A 501 -11.58 -39.54 -12.25
CA GLU A 501 -11.51 -39.41 -13.71
C GLU A 501 -10.41 -38.41 -14.11
N PRO A 502 -9.84 -38.55 -15.32
CA PRO A 502 -8.90 -37.58 -15.85
C PRO A 502 -9.59 -36.31 -16.36
N VAL A 503 -8.76 -35.32 -16.66
CA VAL A 503 -9.04 -34.18 -17.55
C VAL A 503 -7.97 -34.14 -18.64
N VAL A 504 -8.26 -33.47 -19.75
CA VAL A 504 -7.28 -33.21 -20.81
C VAL A 504 -6.86 -31.76 -20.77
N LEU A 505 -5.59 -31.51 -20.47
CA LEU A 505 -4.97 -30.19 -20.57
C LEU A 505 -4.70 -29.84 -22.03
N PHE A 506 -4.85 -28.57 -22.36
CA PHE A 506 -4.55 -28.07 -23.70
C PHE A 506 -4.10 -26.61 -23.66
N GLU A 507 -3.37 -26.17 -24.68
CA GLU A 507 -2.98 -24.77 -24.82
C GLU A 507 -4.16 -23.92 -25.30
N LEU A 508 -4.46 -22.84 -24.58
CA LEU A 508 -5.41 -21.83 -25.04
C LEU A 508 -4.74 -20.86 -26.03
N GLY A 509 -3.44 -20.58 -25.86
CA GLY A 509 -2.76 -19.48 -26.53
C GLY A 509 -2.83 -18.17 -25.74
N GLU A 510 -2.33 -17.07 -26.28
CA GLU A 510 -2.27 -15.79 -25.56
C GLU A 510 -3.61 -15.04 -25.56
N GLY A 511 -4.02 -14.54 -24.38
CA GLY A 511 -5.07 -13.51 -24.25
C GLY A 511 -6.51 -14.02 -24.24
N VAL A 512 -6.87 -14.93 -23.33
CA VAL A 512 -8.28 -15.32 -23.14
C VAL A 512 -8.92 -14.50 -22.02
N ASP A 513 -9.67 -13.46 -22.40
CA ASP A 513 -10.36 -12.60 -21.44
C ASP A 513 -11.71 -13.17 -20.98
N ARG A 514 -12.32 -14.07 -21.77
CA ARG A 514 -13.63 -14.70 -21.49
C ARG A 514 -13.66 -16.16 -21.95
N LEU A 515 -13.65 -17.11 -21.02
CA LEU A 515 -13.75 -18.55 -21.29
C LEU A 515 -15.19 -19.00 -21.59
N GLU A 516 -16.16 -18.18 -21.17
CA GLU A 516 -17.59 -18.43 -21.18
C GLU A 516 -18.28 -18.18 -22.54
N ASP A 517 -17.64 -17.41 -23.43
CA ASP A 517 -18.18 -17.10 -24.74
C ASP A 517 -17.94 -18.28 -25.70
N VAL A 518 -18.99 -19.06 -25.98
CA VAL A 518 -18.96 -20.27 -26.84
C VAL A 518 -20.08 -20.19 -27.88
N SER A 519 -19.73 -20.36 -29.17
CA SER A 519 -20.69 -20.30 -30.28
C SER A 519 -21.66 -21.49 -30.31
N ASP A 520 -22.79 -21.32 -30.97
CA ASP A 520 -23.76 -22.40 -31.21
C ASP A 520 -23.17 -23.52 -32.09
N ALA A 521 -22.24 -23.17 -32.99
CA ALA A 521 -21.48 -24.14 -33.80
C ALA A 521 -20.62 -25.04 -32.89
N CYS A 522 -19.93 -24.47 -31.90
CA CYS A 522 -19.17 -25.23 -30.92
C CYS A 522 -20.06 -26.13 -30.05
N ARG A 523 -21.23 -25.64 -29.61
CA ARG A 523 -22.18 -26.46 -28.83
C ARG A 523 -22.73 -27.63 -29.63
N SER A 524 -23.09 -27.40 -30.89
CA SER A 524 -23.59 -28.46 -31.77
C SER A 524 -22.50 -29.51 -32.04
N ALA A 525 -21.28 -29.03 -32.34
CA ALA A 525 -20.10 -29.86 -32.53
C ALA A 525 -19.80 -30.76 -31.33
N GLN A 526 -19.93 -30.24 -30.10
CA GLN A 526 -19.72 -30.99 -28.87
C GLN A 526 -20.69 -32.17 -28.72
N ILE A 527 -21.98 -31.95 -29.02
CA ILE A 527 -23.01 -32.99 -28.97
C ILE A 527 -22.71 -34.09 -29.99
N GLU A 528 -22.40 -33.72 -31.23
CA GLU A 528 -22.08 -34.66 -32.30
C GLU A 528 -20.84 -35.51 -31.96
N LEU A 529 -19.80 -34.90 -31.40
CA LEU A 529 -18.61 -35.61 -30.94
C LEU A 529 -18.90 -36.57 -29.79
N ALA A 530 -19.79 -36.19 -28.86
CA ALA A 530 -20.17 -37.06 -27.75
C ALA A 530 -20.96 -38.29 -28.22
N LEU A 531 -21.78 -38.14 -29.26
CA LEU A 531 -22.46 -39.26 -29.92
C LEU A 531 -21.48 -40.17 -30.64
N GLY A 532 -20.55 -39.59 -31.41
CA GLY A 532 -19.50 -40.35 -32.10
C GLY A 532 -18.60 -41.11 -31.13
N ALA A 533 -18.14 -40.46 -30.05
CA ALA A 533 -17.36 -41.10 -29.01
C ALA A 533 -18.13 -42.23 -28.32
N TYR A 534 -19.44 -42.09 -28.10
CA TYR A 534 -20.25 -43.17 -27.54
C TYR A 534 -20.32 -44.40 -28.45
N VAL A 535 -20.47 -44.19 -29.77
CA VAL A 535 -20.45 -45.29 -30.75
C VAL A 535 -19.10 -45.97 -30.76
N ALA A 536 -18.00 -45.22 -30.72
CA ALA A 536 -16.65 -45.78 -30.66
C ALA A 536 -16.37 -46.58 -29.37
N HIS A 537 -17.14 -46.36 -28.31
CA HIS A 537 -17.06 -47.18 -27.08
C HIS A 537 -17.96 -48.43 -27.11
N ALA A 538 -18.62 -48.73 -28.23
CA ALA A 538 -19.66 -49.77 -28.27
C ALA A 538 -19.15 -51.20 -28.05
N ASP A 539 -17.92 -51.49 -28.46
CA ASP A 539 -17.24 -52.77 -28.26
C ASP A 539 -16.36 -52.82 -26.99
N GLY A 540 -16.21 -51.67 -26.32
CA GLY A 540 -15.46 -51.51 -25.09
C GLY A 540 -14.02 -50.99 -25.27
N ASP A 541 -13.51 -50.92 -26.50
CA ASP A 541 -12.15 -50.47 -26.81
C ASP A 541 -12.14 -49.58 -28.06
N VAL A 542 -11.91 -48.28 -27.89
CA VAL A 542 -11.82 -47.35 -29.03
C VAL A 542 -10.55 -47.66 -29.86
N ALA A 543 -10.73 -47.96 -31.15
CA ALA A 543 -9.62 -48.23 -32.07
C ALA A 543 -8.93 -46.94 -32.53
N ASP A 544 -7.62 -47.00 -32.83
CA ASP A 544 -6.86 -45.81 -33.28
C ASP A 544 -7.42 -45.19 -34.56
N VAL A 545 -7.98 -46.01 -35.45
CA VAL A 545 -8.58 -45.55 -36.71
C VAL A 545 -9.86 -44.74 -36.43
N GLU A 546 -10.69 -45.17 -35.48
CA GLU A 546 -11.89 -44.43 -35.05
C GLU A 546 -11.51 -43.11 -34.38
N ARG A 547 -10.45 -43.11 -33.54
CA ARG A 547 -9.89 -41.88 -32.95
C ARG A 547 -9.50 -40.88 -34.04
N GLU A 548 -8.69 -41.33 -35.01
CA GLU A 548 -8.20 -40.49 -36.09
C GLU A 548 -9.35 -39.95 -36.98
N ALA A 549 -10.38 -40.77 -37.19
CA ALA A 549 -11.54 -40.39 -37.98
C ALA A 549 -12.40 -39.31 -37.29
N LEU A 550 -12.70 -39.46 -35.99
CA LEU A 550 -13.42 -38.44 -35.20
C LEU A 550 -12.64 -37.11 -35.12
N HIS A 551 -11.31 -37.20 -35.04
CA HIS A 551 -10.43 -36.03 -35.07
C HIS A 551 -10.42 -35.32 -36.42
N SER A 552 -10.36 -36.08 -37.51
CA SER A 552 -10.43 -35.54 -38.88
C SER A 552 -11.78 -34.87 -39.13
N GLN A 553 -12.86 -35.46 -38.62
CA GLN A 553 -14.20 -34.86 -38.67
C GLN A 553 -14.21 -33.49 -37.97
N LEU A 554 -13.64 -33.38 -36.76
CA LEU A 554 -13.55 -32.10 -36.05
C LEU A 554 -12.72 -31.07 -36.83
N GLN A 555 -11.58 -31.46 -37.41
CA GLN A 555 -10.72 -30.55 -38.19
C GLN A 555 -11.41 -30.02 -39.45
N SER A 556 -12.31 -30.78 -40.06
CA SER A 556 -13.02 -30.37 -41.28
C SER A 556 -14.21 -29.43 -41.03
N ARG A 557 -14.55 -29.14 -39.76
CA ARG A 557 -15.72 -28.33 -39.43
C ARG A 557 -15.51 -26.83 -39.71
N PRO A 558 -16.42 -26.20 -40.47
CA PRO A 558 -16.40 -24.75 -40.65
C PRO A 558 -16.91 -24.01 -39.41
N ASN A 559 -16.67 -22.70 -39.34
CA ASN A 559 -17.24 -21.78 -38.34
C ASN A 559 -16.84 -22.02 -36.88
N LEU A 560 -15.69 -22.66 -36.63
CA LEU A 560 -15.07 -22.74 -35.31
C LEU A 560 -13.89 -21.78 -35.22
N SER A 561 -13.79 -21.03 -34.14
CA SER A 561 -12.55 -20.31 -33.82
C SER A 561 -11.43 -21.29 -33.49
N ALA A 562 -10.16 -20.86 -33.61
CA ALA A 562 -9.00 -21.68 -33.25
C ALA A 562 -9.07 -22.16 -31.78
N MET A 563 -9.61 -21.32 -30.89
CA MET A 563 -9.83 -21.65 -29.49
C MET A 563 -10.86 -22.77 -29.30
N GLU A 564 -12.03 -22.62 -29.93
CA GLU A 564 -13.10 -23.62 -29.87
C GLU A 564 -12.66 -24.95 -30.47
N ALA A 565 -11.88 -24.93 -31.56
CA ALA A 565 -11.32 -26.13 -32.15
C ALA A 565 -10.37 -26.86 -31.18
N ARG A 566 -9.46 -26.15 -30.50
CA ARG A 566 -8.57 -26.76 -29.48
C ARG A 566 -9.34 -27.32 -28.30
N ARG A 567 -10.36 -26.60 -27.84
CA ARG A 567 -11.24 -27.02 -26.74
C ARG A 567 -12.02 -28.29 -27.09
N LEU A 568 -12.67 -28.32 -28.26
CA LEU A 568 -13.42 -29.49 -28.73
C LEU A 568 -12.51 -30.68 -28.96
N ARG A 569 -11.26 -30.43 -29.38
CA ARG A 569 -10.25 -31.48 -29.53
C ARG A 569 -9.96 -32.13 -28.17
N ALA A 570 -9.63 -31.33 -27.16
CA ALA A 570 -9.38 -31.81 -25.80
C ALA A 570 -10.61 -32.50 -25.19
N GLU A 571 -11.82 -32.01 -25.48
CA GLU A 571 -13.04 -32.63 -25.00
C GLU A 571 -13.33 -33.96 -25.69
N LEU A 572 -13.04 -34.09 -26.99
CA LEU A 572 -13.08 -35.37 -27.70
C LEU A 572 -12.06 -36.35 -27.11
N ASP A 573 -10.81 -35.93 -26.93
CA ASP A 573 -9.76 -36.75 -26.30
C ASP A 573 -10.22 -37.26 -24.92
N TRP A 574 -10.88 -36.40 -24.14
CA TRP A 574 -11.45 -36.79 -22.85
C TRP A 574 -12.60 -37.80 -22.98
N MET A 575 -13.53 -37.61 -23.92
CA MET A 575 -14.65 -38.53 -24.15
C MET A 575 -14.18 -39.89 -24.68
N LEU A 576 -13.08 -39.94 -25.42
CA LEU A 576 -12.45 -41.19 -25.86
C LEU A 576 -11.75 -41.91 -24.70
N ALA A 577 -11.21 -41.17 -23.72
CA ALA A 577 -10.62 -41.76 -22.51
C ALA A 577 -11.67 -42.12 -21.44
N VAL A 578 -12.79 -41.39 -21.40
CA VAL A 578 -13.86 -41.53 -20.41
C VAL A 578 -15.20 -41.70 -21.11
N PRO A 579 -15.76 -42.91 -21.13
CA PRO A 579 -16.99 -43.20 -21.87
C PRO A 579 -18.13 -42.22 -21.55
N PRO A 580 -18.80 -41.65 -22.58
CA PRO A 580 -19.92 -40.75 -22.38
C PRO A 580 -21.08 -41.41 -21.62
N ASP A 581 -21.68 -40.67 -20.69
CA ASP A 581 -22.86 -41.14 -19.94
C ASP A 581 -24.14 -40.89 -20.76
N MET A 582 -24.78 -41.98 -21.18
CA MET A 582 -25.99 -41.96 -22.01
C MET A 582 -27.21 -41.34 -21.34
N ALA A 583 -27.35 -41.44 -20.02
CA ALA A 583 -28.45 -40.80 -19.32
C ALA A 583 -28.32 -39.26 -19.36
N LEU A 584 -27.07 -38.77 -19.32
CA LEU A 584 -26.77 -37.34 -19.39
C LEU A 584 -26.88 -36.80 -20.83
N LEU A 585 -26.41 -37.57 -21.83
CA LEU A 585 -26.61 -37.26 -23.25
C LEU A 585 -28.10 -37.13 -23.59
N ARG A 586 -28.93 -38.11 -23.20
CA ARG A 586 -30.39 -38.05 -23.43
C ARG A 586 -31.02 -36.82 -22.77
N ARG A 587 -30.57 -36.45 -21.57
CA ARG A 587 -31.07 -35.26 -20.86
C ARG A 587 -30.74 -33.97 -21.62
N ASN A 588 -29.55 -33.86 -22.18
CA ASN A 588 -29.12 -32.71 -22.96
C ASN A 588 -29.81 -32.66 -24.34
N LEU A 589 -30.33 -33.79 -24.82
CA LEU A 589 -31.06 -33.94 -26.09
C LEU A 589 -32.60 -33.95 -25.95
N LYS A 590 -33.16 -33.71 -24.75
CA LYS A 590 -34.58 -33.95 -24.46
C LYS A 590 -35.57 -32.99 -25.16
N ASN A 591 -35.09 -31.93 -25.81
CA ASN A 591 -35.91 -30.90 -26.48
C ASN A 591 -35.46 -30.61 -27.93
N VAL A 592 -34.84 -31.59 -28.61
CA VAL A 592 -34.30 -31.40 -29.96
C VAL A 592 -35.43 -31.39 -31.00
N GLY A 593 -35.55 -30.30 -31.76
CA GLY A 593 -36.53 -30.16 -32.86
C GLY A 593 -36.21 -31.03 -34.08
N ALA A 594 -37.17 -31.19 -35.00
CA ALA A 594 -37.06 -32.12 -36.14
C ALA A 594 -35.82 -31.89 -37.03
N GLU A 595 -35.45 -30.63 -37.27
CA GLU A 595 -34.26 -30.25 -38.07
C GLU A 595 -32.95 -30.71 -37.41
N GLN A 596 -32.90 -30.67 -36.09
CA GLN A 596 -31.74 -30.97 -35.28
C GLN A 596 -31.65 -32.49 -35.00
N GLN A 597 -32.77 -33.21 -35.06
CA GLN A 597 -32.79 -34.68 -35.14
C GLN A 597 -32.15 -35.19 -36.45
N VAL A 598 -32.38 -34.51 -37.58
CA VAL A 598 -31.75 -34.85 -38.86
C VAL A 598 -30.23 -34.66 -38.76
N ALA A 599 -29.77 -33.55 -38.18
CA ALA A 599 -28.35 -33.29 -37.95
C ALA A 599 -27.71 -34.36 -37.04
N ILE A 600 -28.39 -34.75 -35.96
CA ILE A 600 -27.93 -35.82 -35.05
C ILE A 600 -27.80 -37.15 -35.79
N ARG A 601 -28.78 -37.55 -36.59
CA ARG A 601 -28.72 -38.80 -37.38
C ARG A 601 -27.58 -38.76 -38.39
N ALA A 602 -27.41 -37.64 -39.08
CA ALA A 602 -26.29 -37.44 -40.00
C ALA A 602 -24.94 -37.55 -39.27
N ALA A 603 -24.83 -37.00 -38.06
CA ALA A 603 -23.62 -37.08 -37.24
C ALA A 603 -23.34 -38.51 -36.76
N ILE A 604 -24.35 -39.26 -36.31
CA ILE A 604 -24.21 -40.67 -35.92
C ILE A 604 -23.77 -41.51 -37.12
N SER A 605 -24.41 -41.33 -38.27
CA SER A 605 -24.06 -42.04 -39.50
C SER A 605 -22.63 -41.70 -39.95
N ALA A 606 -22.24 -40.42 -39.90
CA ALA A 606 -20.89 -39.99 -40.24
C ALA A 606 -19.83 -40.58 -39.29
N ALA A 607 -20.14 -40.73 -37.99
CA ALA A 607 -19.22 -41.32 -37.03
C ALA A 607 -18.98 -42.82 -37.28
N VAL A 608 -20.03 -43.58 -37.64
CA VAL A 608 -19.96 -45.03 -37.92
C VAL A 608 -19.26 -45.32 -39.25
N HIS A 609 -19.35 -44.40 -40.22
CA HIS A 609 -18.68 -44.56 -41.51
C HIS A 609 -17.28 -43.94 -41.54
N ALA A 610 -16.78 -43.44 -40.41
CA ALA A 610 -15.63 -42.56 -40.37
C ALA A 610 -14.32 -43.29 -40.74
N ASP A 611 -14.20 -44.59 -40.45
CA ASP A 611 -13.06 -45.45 -40.81
C ASP A 611 -13.29 -46.30 -42.08
N GLY A 612 -14.51 -46.26 -42.64
CA GLY A 612 -14.93 -47.03 -43.80
C GLY A 612 -15.25 -48.52 -43.53
N ILE A 613 -15.19 -49.01 -42.29
CA ILE A 613 -15.46 -50.41 -41.92
C ILE A 613 -16.48 -50.46 -40.78
N VAL A 614 -17.75 -50.60 -41.12
CA VAL A 614 -18.83 -50.72 -40.13
C VAL A 614 -18.81 -52.08 -39.44
N GLN A 615 -18.56 -52.10 -38.14
CA GLN A 615 -18.57 -53.30 -37.30
C GLN A 615 -19.94 -53.57 -36.68
N ALA A 616 -20.22 -54.85 -36.39
CA ALA A 616 -21.50 -55.25 -35.80
C ALA A 616 -21.75 -54.62 -34.41
N ALA A 617 -20.68 -54.38 -33.64
CA ALA A 617 -20.77 -53.73 -32.33
C ALA A 617 -21.16 -52.25 -32.43
N GLU A 618 -20.62 -51.53 -33.42
CA GLU A 618 -20.98 -50.13 -33.70
C GLU A 618 -22.45 -50.01 -34.13
N VAL A 619 -22.91 -50.91 -35.02
CA VAL A 619 -24.34 -50.96 -35.42
C VAL A 619 -25.23 -51.19 -34.20
N ALA A 620 -24.86 -52.11 -33.31
CA ALA A 620 -25.59 -52.32 -32.06
C ALA A 620 -25.55 -51.09 -31.13
N GLY A 621 -24.45 -50.35 -31.14
CA GLY A 621 -24.30 -49.05 -30.47
C GLY A 621 -25.27 -48.00 -31.02
N VAL A 622 -25.34 -47.86 -32.34
CA VAL A 622 -26.26 -46.97 -33.06
C VAL A 622 -27.71 -47.33 -32.80
N GLU A 623 -28.08 -48.60 -32.89
CA GLU A 623 -29.44 -49.07 -32.61
C GLU A 623 -29.88 -48.73 -31.18
N LYS A 624 -28.98 -48.91 -30.21
CA LYS A 624 -29.23 -48.50 -28.81
C LYS A 624 -29.44 -46.99 -28.72
N LEU A 625 -28.63 -46.21 -29.44
CA LEU A 625 -28.71 -44.75 -29.47
C LEU A 625 -30.05 -44.27 -30.07
N TYR A 626 -30.46 -44.85 -31.19
CA TYR A 626 -31.72 -44.53 -31.87
C TYR A 626 -32.93 -44.87 -31.00
N LYS A 627 -32.96 -46.06 -30.38
CA LYS A 627 -34.01 -46.43 -29.42
C LYS A 627 -34.08 -45.47 -28.24
N LEU A 628 -32.95 -44.94 -27.78
CA LEU A 628 -32.89 -44.06 -26.62
C LEU A 628 -33.29 -42.61 -26.94
N LEU A 629 -33.07 -42.16 -28.18
CA LEU A 629 -33.48 -40.85 -28.69
C LEU A 629 -34.89 -40.84 -29.29
N ASP A 630 -35.62 -41.95 -29.15
CA ASP A 630 -36.95 -42.15 -29.73
C ASP A 630 -36.94 -41.99 -31.27
N PHE A 631 -35.83 -42.37 -31.92
CA PHE A 631 -35.70 -42.49 -33.36
C PHE A 631 -36.08 -43.89 -33.83
N ASP A 632 -36.62 -44.00 -35.04
CA ASP A 632 -36.91 -45.30 -35.67
C ASP A 632 -35.58 -46.02 -35.99
N PRO A 633 -35.28 -47.18 -35.36
CA PRO A 633 -34.04 -47.92 -35.57
C PRO A 633 -33.92 -48.57 -36.95
N ALA A 634 -34.99 -48.58 -37.75
CA ALA A 634 -34.98 -49.09 -39.13
C ALA A 634 -34.51 -48.05 -40.17
N LEU A 635 -34.27 -46.80 -39.73
CA LEU A 635 -33.68 -45.69 -40.49
C LEU A 635 -32.22 -45.48 -40.05
#